data_AF-A0A6I3KRR6-F1
#
_entry.id   AF-A0A6I3KRR6-F1
#
_cell.length_a   1.000
_cell.length_b   1.000
_cell.length_c   1.000
_cell.angle_alpha   90.00
_cell.angle_beta   90.00
_cell.angle_gamma   90.00
#
_symmetry.space_group_name_H-M   'P 1'
#
loop_
_entity.id
_entity.type
_entity.pdbx_description
1 polymer ?
#
loop_
_entity_poly.entity_id
_entity_poly.type
_entity_poly.pdbx_seq_one_letter_code
_entity_poly.pdbx_strand_id
1 'polypeptide(L)'
;MRPTRHSLTIAHIIGIGVGLVLLIVGIVRLFLPLECSGHALEAGQVCHDTVKGRAVVRTFDEQRSLRDTTDGFLIVGGLVVVTGSAVLLHRTTRP
;
A
#
# COMPACT_ATOMS: atom_id res chain seq x y z
N MET A 1 27.87 6.22 -17.26
CA MET A 1 28.40 6.65 -15.94
C MET A 1 28.18 5.53 -14.94
N ARG A 2 29.24 4.99 -14.34
CA ARG A 2 29.13 3.91 -13.34
C ARG A 2 28.68 4.54 -12.02
N PRO A 3 27.55 4.15 -11.41
CA PRO A 3 27.14 4.71 -10.13
C PRO A 3 28.22 4.40 -9.08
N THR A 4 28.60 5.41 -8.30
CA THR A 4 29.51 5.25 -7.17
C THR A 4 28.83 4.42 -6.09
N ARG A 5 29.59 3.64 -5.30
CA ARG A 5 29.03 2.79 -4.21
C ARG A 5 28.07 3.55 -3.30
N HIS A 6 28.37 4.82 -3.01
CA HIS A 6 27.54 5.72 -2.20
C HIS A 6 26.16 6.00 -2.82
N SER A 7 26.09 6.19 -4.13
CA SER A 7 24.82 6.40 -4.84
C SER A 7 23.92 5.17 -4.78
N LEU A 8 24.50 3.97 -4.77
CA LEU A 8 23.76 2.72 -4.67
C LEU A 8 23.17 2.53 -3.27
N THR A 9 23.93 2.86 -2.23
CA THR A 9 23.49 2.80 -0.83
C THR A 9 22.27 3.70 -0.58
N ILE A 10 22.32 4.94 -1.07
CA ILE A 10 21.20 5.91 -0.94
C ILE A 10 19.94 5.39 -1.62
N ALA A 11 20.06 4.84 -2.83
CA ALA A 11 18.92 4.28 -3.56
C ALA A 11 18.24 3.13 -2.80
N HIS A 12 19.02 2.25 -2.19
CA HIS A 12 18.46 1.16 -1.38
C HIS A 12 17.83 1.64 -0.07
N ILE A 13 18.40 2.66 0.59
CA ILE A 13 17.79 3.27 1.78
C ILE A 13 16.43 3.90 1.43
N ILE A 14 16.34 4.60 0.30
CA ILE A 14 15.07 5.14 -0.20
C ILE A 14 14.08 4.00 -0.47
N GLY A 15 14.52 2.91 -1.11
CA GLY A 15 13.70 1.73 -1.35
C GLY A 15 13.13 1.13 -0.07
N ILE A 16 13.95 0.99 0.98
CA ILE A 16 13.52 0.54 2.30
C ILE A 16 12.48 1.51 2.89
N GLY A 17 12.74 2.81 2.82
CA GLY A 17 11.83 3.84 3.32
C GLY A 17 10.46 3.78 2.65
N VAL A 18 10.42 3.71 1.31
CA VAL A 18 9.16 3.60 0.55
C VAL A 18 8.43 2.30 0.88
N GLY A 19 9.14 1.18 0.96
CA GLY A 19 8.53 -0.10 1.32
C GLY A 19 7.92 -0.10 2.74
N LEU A 20 8.58 0.55 3.70
CA LEU A 20 8.07 0.74 5.06
C LEU A 20 6.80 1.59 5.08
N VAL A 21 6.77 2.69 4.32
CA VAL A 21 5.59 3.54 4.21
C VAL A 21 4.41 2.76 3.64
N LEU A 22 4.61 1.98 2.57
CA LEU A 22 3.56 1.15 1.96
C LEU A 22 3.00 0.12 2.96
N LEU A 23 3.88 -0.54 3.72
CA LEU A 23 3.49 -1.48 4.77
C LEU A 23 2.66 -0.81 5.86
N ILE A 24 3.13 0.33 6.38
CA ILE A 24 2.42 1.08 7.43
C ILE A 24 1.05 1.52 6.92
N VAL A 25 0.95 2.05 5.70
CA VAL A 25 -0.32 2.48 5.11
C VAL A 25 -1.27 1.30 4.95
N GLY A 26 -0.81 0.16 4.44
CA GLY A 26 -1.63 -1.06 4.31
C GLY A 26 -2.14 -1.56 5.67
N ILE A 27 -1.27 -1.57 6.70
CA ILE A 27 -1.65 -1.98 8.07
C ILE A 27 -2.65 -1.00 8.68
N VAL A 28 -2.41 0.31 8.59
CA VAL A 28 -3.32 1.33 9.14
C VAL A 28 -4.70 1.25 8.47
N ARG A 29 -4.75 0.97 7.16
CA ARG A 29 -6.00 0.80 6.41
C ARG A 29 -6.86 -0.38 6.83
N LEU A 30 -6.25 -1.45 7.35
CA LEU A 30 -6.96 -2.59 7.93
C LEU A 30 -7.77 -2.21 9.19
N PHE A 31 -7.33 -1.17 9.92
CA PHE A 31 -8.03 -0.70 11.13
C PHE A 31 -9.02 0.44 10.85
N LEU A 32 -8.99 1.04 9.66
CA LEU A 32 -9.90 2.11 9.27
C LEU A 32 -11.22 1.52 8.78
N PRO A 33 -12.38 2.06 9.19
CA PRO A 33 -13.67 1.63 8.68
C PRO A 33 -13.76 1.84 7.16
N LEU A 34 -14.64 1.07 6.52
CA LEU A 34 -15.02 1.32 5.14
C LEU A 34 -15.83 2.62 5.11
N GLU A 35 -15.46 3.55 4.24
CA GLU A 35 -16.11 4.84 4.14
C GLU A 35 -16.84 4.95 2.79
N CYS A 36 -18.04 5.50 2.83
CA CYS A 36 -18.86 5.84 1.67
C CYS A 36 -19.34 7.29 1.83
N SER A 37 -18.97 8.18 0.89
CA SER A 37 -19.35 9.60 0.96
C SER A 37 -19.13 10.26 2.35
N GLY A 38 -18.03 9.91 3.02
CA GLY A 38 -17.66 10.46 4.34
C GLY A 38 -18.40 9.85 5.54
N HIS A 39 -19.18 8.80 5.34
CA HIS A 39 -19.83 8.05 6.43
C HIS A 39 -19.26 6.63 6.50
N ALA A 40 -19.09 6.13 7.73
CA ALA A 40 -18.71 4.74 7.96
C ALA A 40 -19.83 3.82 7.44
N LEU A 41 -19.48 2.90 6.55
CA LEU A 41 -20.39 1.96 5.95
C LEU A 41 -20.44 0.68 6.81
N GLU A 42 -21.63 0.26 7.22
CA GLU A 42 -21.84 -0.97 7.98
C GLU A 42 -22.11 -2.18 7.07
N ALA A 43 -21.91 -3.38 7.62
CA ALA A 43 -22.14 -4.62 6.89
C ALA A 43 -23.61 -4.71 6.42
N GLY A 44 -23.82 -5.01 5.13
CA GLY A 44 -25.15 -5.08 4.52
C GLY A 44 -25.70 -3.74 4.03
N GLN A 45 -25.00 -2.62 4.26
CA GLN A 45 -25.36 -1.34 3.65
C GLN A 45 -24.87 -1.25 2.21
N VAL A 46 -25.60 -0.49 1.40
CA VAL A 46 -25.27 -0.23 0.00
C VAL A 46 -24.86 1.24 -0.12
N CYS A 47 -23.67 1.46 -0.67
CA CYS A 47 -23.13 2.78 -0.91
C CYS A 47 -23.68 3.31 -2.25
N HIS A 48 -24.48 4.38 -2.18
CA HIS A 48 -24.90 5.15 -3.34
C HIS A 48 -23.97 6.35 -3.48
N ASP A 49 -22.88 6.21 -4.24
CA ASP A 49 -21.93 7.28 -4.43
C ASP A 49 -22.10 7.90 -5.83
N THR A 50 -21.80 9.20 -5.97
CA THR A 50 -21.87 9.88 -7.27
C THR A 50 -20.46 10.16 -7.78
N VAL A 51 -19.87 9.16 -8.45
CA VAL A 51 -18.53 9.28 -8.99
C VAL A 51 -18.59 9.85 -10.41
N LYS A 52 -18.01 11.03 -10.62
CA LYS A 52 -17.91 11.69 -11.94
C LYS A 52 -19.28 11.91 -12.62
N GLY A 53 -20.29 12.30 -11.84
CA GLY A 53 -21.64 12.56 -12.35
C GLY A 53 -22.45 11.30 -12.68
N ARG A 54 -21.95 10.09 -12.37
CA ARG A 54 -22.71 8.83 -12.47
C ARG A 54 -22.98 8.29 -11.07
N ALA A 55 -24.22 7.88 -10.82
CA ALA A 55 -24.56 7.13 -9.63
C ALA A 55 -23.89 5.75 -9.73
N VAL A 56 -22.89 5.52 -8.89
CA VAL A 56 -22.20 4.25 -8.73
C VAL A 56 -22.74 3.64 -7.44
N VAL A 57 -23.48 2.56 -7.59
CA VAL A 57 -23.97 1.76 -6.47
C VAL A 57 -22.92 0.68 -6.21
N ARG A 58 -22.26 0.71 -5.04
CA ARG A 58 -21.37 -0.37 -4.61
C ARG A 58 -21.89 -0.97 -3.33
N THR A 59 -21.92 -2.29 -3.26
CA THR A 59 -22.26 -2.99 -2.02
C THR A 59 -21.07 -2.93 -1.06
N PHE A 60 -21.36 -3.09 0.24
CA PHE A 60 -20.33 -3.23 1.27
C PHE A 60 -19.32 -4.33 0.94
N ASP A 61 -19.78 -5.50 0.47
CA ASP A 61 -18.91 -6.62 0.12
C ASP A 61 -17.99 -6.30 -1.07
N GLU A 62 -18.48 -5.55 -2.06
CA GLU A 62 -17.66 -5.11 -3.19
C GLU A 62 -16.59 -4.13 -2.73
N GLN A 63 -16.94 -3.14 -1.89
CA GLN A 63 -15.95 -2.23 -1.31
C GLN A 63 -14.93 -2.95 -0.42
N ARG A 64 -15.39 -3.91 0.40
CA ARG A 64 -14.54 -4.74 1.25
C ARG A 64 -13.57 -5.57 0.44
N SER A 65 -14.04 -6.24 -0.61
CA SER A 65 -13.20 -7.05 -1.49
C SER A 65 -12.13 -6.22 -2.21
N LEU A 66 -12.50 -5.02 -2.73
CA LEU A 66 -11.54 -4.11 -3.33
C LEU A 66 -10.51 -3.59 -2.32
N ARG A 67 -10.96 -3.26 -1.10
CA ARG A 67 -10.11 -2.81 0.02
C ARG A 67 -9.13 -3.91 0.40
N ASP A 68 -9.60 -5.13 0.66
CA ASP A 68 -8.78 -6.28 1.03
C ASP A 68 -7.74 -6.60 -0.05
N THR A 69 -8.12 -6.52 -1.33
CA THR A 69 -7.17 -6.73 -2.45
C THR A 69 -6.09 -5.64 -2.49
N THR A 70 -6.49 -4.38 -2.30
CA THR A 70 -5.57 -3.23 -2.31
C THR A 70 -4.63 -3.26 -1.11
N ASP A 71 -5.18 -3.51 0.08
CA ASP A 71 -4.43 -3.56 1.33
C ASP A 71 -3.47 -4.77 1.32
N GLY A 72 -3.91 -5.91 0.79
CA GLY A 72 -3.05 -7.06 0.52
C GLY A 72 -1.88 -6.72 -0.41
N PHE A 73 -2.13 -6.00 -1.50
CA PHE A 73 -1.06 -5.53 -2.40
C PHE A 73 -0.10 -4.56 -1.70
N LEU A 74 -0.60 -3.61 -0.90
CA LEU A 74 0.23 -2.66 -0.17
C LEU A 74 1.14 -3.36 0.84
N ILE A 75 0.61 -4.35 1.56
CA ILE A 75 1.35 -5.10 2.58
C ILE A 75 2.38 -6.03 1.92
N VAL A 76 1.96 -6.86 0.96
CA VAL A 76 2.85 -7.82 0.30
C VAL A 76 3.88 -7.09 -0.57
N GLY A 77 3.45 -6.09 -1.34
CA GLY A 77 4.33 -5.27 -2.17
C GLY A 77 5.34 -4.49 -1.32
N GLY A 78 4.89 -3.87 -0.23
CA GLY A 78 5.76 -3.20 0.73
C GLY A 78 6.81 -4.17 1.33
N LEU A 79 6.39 -5.36 1.76
CA LEU A 79 7.29 -6.38 2.31
C LEU A 79 8.35 -6.81 1.30
N VAL A 80 7.98 -7.08 0.04
CA VAL A 80 8.91 -7.47 -1.01
C VAL A 80 9.91 -6.36 -1.30
N VAL A 81 9.46 -5.11 -1.36
CA VAL A 81 10.33 -3.94 -1.60
C VAL A 81 11.31 -3.74 -0.44
N VAL A 82 10.85 -3.83 0.81
CA VAL A 82 11.72 -3.72 2.00
C VAL A 82 12.76 -4.83 2.02
N THR A 83 12.31 -6.10 1.92
CA THR A 83 13.19 -7.26 2.01
C THR A 83 14.18 -7.31 0.85
N GLY A 84 13.74 -7.05 -0.37
CA GLY A 84 14.61 -6.96 -1.55
C GLY A 84 15.66 -5.87 -1.38
N SER A 85 15.24 -4.65 -1.01
CA SER A 85 16.17 -3.53 -0.81
C SER A 85 17.16 -3.78 0.31
N ALA A 86 16.73 -4.40 1.42
CA ALA A 86 17.59 -4.75 2.54
C ALA A 86 18.61 -5.84 2.18
N VAL A 87 18.20 -6.89 1.47
CA VAL A 87 19.10 -7.97 1.03
C VAL A 87 20.13 -7.45 0.02
N LEU A 88 19.70 -6.64 -0.95
CA LEU A 88 20.61 -6.01 -1.91
C LEU A 88 21.59 -5.07 -1.22
N LEU A 89 21.11 -4.23 -0.28
CA LEU A 89 21.97 -3.36 0.51
C LEU A 89 23.02 -4.18 1.27
N HIS A 90 22.61 -5.23 1.98
CA HIS A 90 23.50 -6.12 2.74
C HIS A 90 24.56 -6.81 1.88
N ARG A 91 24.21 -7.20 0.64
CA ARG A 91 25.18 -7.77 -0.32
C ARG A 91 26.18 -6.74 -0.82
N THR A 92 25.78 -5.48 -0.94
CA THR A 92 26.65 -4.40 -1.44
C THR A 92 27.58 -3.81 -0.37
N THR A 93 27.22 -3.95 0.90
CA THR A 93 27.99 -3.47 2.06
C THR A 93 28.88 -4.53 2.69
N ARG A 94 28.66 -5.82 2.40
CA ARG A 94 29.62 -6.88 2.79
C ARG A 94 30.90 -6.78 1.94
N PRO A 95 32.10 -6.83 2.56
CA PRO A 95 33.38 -6.86 1.87
C PRO A 95 33.59 -8.15 1.08
#